data_AF-A0AAV5SFC6-F1
#
_entry.id   AF-A0AAV5SFC6-F1
#
_cell.length_a   1.000
_cell.length_b   1.000
_cell.length_c   1.000
_cell.angle_alpha   90.00
_cell.angle_beta   90.00
_cell.angle_gamma   90.00
#
_symmetry.space_group_name_H-M   'P 1'
#
loop_
_entity.id
_entity.type
_entity.pdbx_description
1 polymer ?
#
loop_
_entity_poly.entity_id
_entity_poly.type
_entity_poly.pdbx_seq_one_letter_code
_entity_poly.pdbx_strand_id
1 'polypeptide(L)'
;MPIHNMNELRKNQKEHMNQLSNSLLMIGTMLQEFDMEGANTKAYDYNHLQDINQVNDVLGVRNVEECTQKYFSDLNSGKFDPGYEMLSQAQFMTSSLLASAQSQAGGEVYLYQFDYPAHAQHADDIYYVMGVSEHPMDANEKWLGRVFPLYFTNFIKGFRPAPDWKPLNPKVVNYFSINKSLVDGVVPGMKLGYHDDLSIYYGELMEFDEQRTLLKKETLNDPIQLKELVLVSEKSFTILNLLFYSAILGVILFSVFKVQKFHQNRQRDYEKC
;
A
#
# COMPACT_ATOMS: atom_id res chain seq x y z
N MET A 1 -10.31 -21.25 0.29
CA MET A 1 -10.63 -21.11 -1.15
C MET A 1 -9.54 -20.26 -1.77
N PRO A 2 -8.99 -20.61 -2.95
CA PRO A 2 -8.03 -19.72 -3.61
C PRO A 2 -8.80 -18.51 -4.14
N ILE A 3 -8.39 -17.32 -3.73
CA ILE A 3 -8.96 -16.05 -4.18
C ILE A 3 -8.47 -15.84 -5.62
N HIS A 4 -9.37 -15.89 -6.60
CA HIS A 4 -9.00 -15.75 -8.02
C HIS A 4 -9.03 -14.29 -8.51
N ASN A 5 -9.63 -13.36 -7.76
CA ASN A 5 -9.68 -11.94 -8.13
C ASN A 5 -10.12 -11.05 -6.94
N MET A 6 -9.44 -9.93 -6.67
CA MET A 6 -9.82 -8.94 -5.65
C MET A 6 -11.22 -8.32 -5.88
N ASN A 7 -11.70 -8.26 -7.13
CA ASN A 7 -13.06 -7.81 -7.45
C ASN A 7 -14.12 -8.81 -6.98
N GLU A 8 -13.85 -10.10 -7.11
CA GLU A 8 -14.73 -11.15 -6.59
C GLU A 8 -14.77 -11.08 -5.07
N LEU A 9 -13.61 -10.83 -4.44
CA LEU A 9 -13.52 -10.57 -3.01
C LEU A 9 -14.40 -9.39 -2.60
N ARG A 10 -14.28 -8.22 -3.25
CA ARG A 10 -15.11 -7.03 -2.97
C ARG A 10 -16.60 -7.27 -3.11
N LYS A 11 -17.02 -7.96 -4.18
CA LYS A 11 -18.43 -8.26 -4.43
C LYS A 11 -18.99 -9.20 -3.36
N ASN A 12 -18.25 -10.26 -3.04
CA ASN A 12 -18.62 -11.20 -2.00
C ASN A 12 -18.55 -10.57 -0.61
N GLN A 13 -17.64 -9.63 -0.38
CA GLN A 13 -17.56 -8.85 0.85
C GLN A 13 -18.84 -8.05 1.04
N LYS A 14 -19.36 -7.36 0.01
CA LYS A 14 -20.62 -6.61 0.13
C LYS A 14 -21.79 -7.51 0.55
N GLU A 15 -21.88 -8.72 0.00
CA GLU A 15 -22.92 -9.70 0.36
C GLU A 15 -22.71 -10.27 1.77
N HIS A 16 -21.48 -10.56 2.17
CA HIS A 16 -21.14 -11.05 3.49
C HIS A 16 -21.34 -9.99 4.58
N MET A 17 -21.03 -8.73 4.28
CA MET A 17 -21.18 -7.59 5.20
C MET A 17 -22.64 -7.31 5.52
N ASN A 18 -23.57 -7.57 4.58
CA ASN A 18 -25.01 -7.49 4.86
C ASN A 18 -25.49 -8.53 5.90
N GLN A 19 -24.74 -9.61 6.12
CA GLN A 19 -25.03 -10.60 7.17
C GLN A 19 -24.41 -10.24 8.52
N LEU A 20 -23.52 -9.24 8.54
CA LEU A 20 -22.75 -8.78 9.70
C LEU A 20 -23.34 -7.53 10.36
N SER A 21 -24.59 -7.17 10.06
CA SER A 21 -25.24 -5.93 10.53
C SER A 21 -25.36 -5.79 12.06
N ASN A 22 -24.99 -6.80 12.84
CA ASN A 22 -24.96 -6.78 14.31
C ASN A 22 -23.53 -6.91 14.88
N SER A 23 -22.50 -6.66 14.08
CA SER A 23 -21.11 -6.80 14.53
C SER A 23 -20.70 -5.61 15.40
N LEU A 24 -20.10 -5.90 16.54
CA LEU A 24 -19.45 -4.92 17.41
C LEU A 24 -17.94 -5.03 17.21
N LEU A 25 -17.29 -3.95 16.77
CA LEU A 25 -15.87 -3.95 16.38
C LEU A 25 -15.13 -2.78 17.02
N MET A 26 -13.91 -3.03 17.51
CA MET A 26 -12.97 -2.01 17.93
C MET A 26 -11.71 -2.16 17.09
N ILE A 27 -11.26 -1.07 16.45
CA ILE A 27 -10.06 -1.03 15.62
C ILE A 27 -9.16 0.08 16.16
N GLY A 28 -7.88 -0.23 16.30
CA GLY A 28 -6.86 0.67 16.83
C GLY A 28 -5.64 0.75 15.94
N THR A 29 -5.01 1.91 15.95
CA THR A 29 -3.67 2.14 15.37
C THR A 29 -2.84 2.99 16.31
N MET A 30 -1.55 3.05 16.05
CA MET A 30 -0.57 3.85 16.77
C MET A 30 -0.16 5.04 15.91
N LEU A 31 0.14 6.20 16.51
CA LEU A 31 0.58 7.38 15.76
C LEU A 31 1.85 7.11 14.93
N GLN A 32 2.79 6.34 15.50
CA GLN A 32 4.06 5.97 14.89
C GLN A 32 4.07 4.48 14.51
N GLU A 33 2.97 4.00 13.91
CA GLU A 33 2.71 2.57 13.67
C GLU A 33 3.94 1.79 13.22
N PHE A 34 4.58 2.19 12.12
CA PHE A 34 5.82 1.57 11.64
C PHE A 34 6.96 2.57 11.49
N ASP A 35 6.88 3.72 12.17
CA ASP A 35 7.97 4.69 12.16
C ASP A 35 9.16 4.13 12.95
N MET A 36 10.24 3.85 12.21
CA MET A 36 11.45 3.22 12.72
C MET A 36 12.55 4.24 13.02
N GLU A 37 12.30 5.55 12.91
CA GLU A 37 13.28 6.59 13.25
C GLU A 37 13.60 6.60 14.76
N GLY A 38 14.52 5.71 15.16
CA GLY A 38 14.95 5.53 16.55
C GLY A 38 15.16 4.07 16.95
N ALA A 39 14.58 3.12 16.21
CA ALA A 39 14.90 1.71 16.37
C ALA A 39 16.30 1.45 15.82
N ASN A 40 17.21 0.96 16.67
CA ASN A 40 18.58 0.58 16.31
C ASN A 40 18.61 -0.71 15.46
N THR A 41 17.69 -0.84 14.50
CA THR A 41 17.49 -2.01 13.65
C THR A 41 18.11 -1.76 12.29
N LYS A 42 19.42 -1.96 12.20
CA LYS A 42 20.14 -2.24 10.94
C LYS A 42 19.72 -3.58 10.30
N ALA A 43 18.47 -4.02 10.46
CA ALA A 43 18.10 -5.41 10.27
C ALA A 43 16.67 -5.60 9.76
N TYR A 44 16.21 -4.80 8.80
CA TYR A 44 15.31 -5.31 7.76
C TYR A 44 15.64 -4.57 6.46
N ASP A 45 16.16 -5.32 5.50
CA ASP A 45 16.50 -4.84 4.16
C ASP A 45 15.19 -4.61 3.37
N TYR A 46 14.47 -3.53 3.70
CA TYR A 46 13.28 -3.07 2.98
C TYR A 46 13.63 -2.40 1.64
N ASN A 47 14.89 -2.47 1.17
CA ASN A 47 15.31 -1.92 -0.12
C ASN A 47 14.61 -2.58 -1.33
N HIS A 48 13.89 -3.68 -1.15
CA HIS A 48 13.02 -4.28 -2.18
C HIS A 48 11.57 -3.77 -2.17
N LEU A 49 11.17 -2.96 -1.20
CA LEU A 49 9.83 -2.37 -1.10
C LEU A 49 9.79 -0.90 -1.49
N GLN A 50 10.93 -0.30 -1.85
CA GLN A 50 10.99 1.09 -2.32
C GLN A 50 10.28 1.32 -3.66
N ASP A 51 9.97 0.27 -4.42
CA ASP A 51 9.22 0.37 -5.68
C ASP A 51 7.76 -0.12 -5.56
N ILE A 52 7.29 -0.41 -4.35
CA ILE A 52 5.95 -0.96 -4.12
C ILE A 52 5.19 0.00 -3.20
N ASN A 53 4.00 0.42 -3.63
CA ASN A 53 3.05 1.09 -2.76
C ASN A 53 2.07 0.04 -2.22
N GLN A 54 2.23 -0.39 -0.96
CA GLN A 54 1.36 -1.40 -0.33
C GLN A 54 -0.09 -0.92 -0.18
N VAL A 55 -0.34 0.39 -0.19
CA VAL A 55 -1.70 0.94 -0.18
C VAL A 55 -2.44 0.60 -1.48
N ASN A 56 -1.73 0.44 -2.60
CA ASN A 56 -2.33 -0.02 -3.85
C ASN A 56 -2.98 -1.41 -3.71
N ASP A 57 -2.39 -2.30 -2.91
CA ASP A 57 -2.95 -3.63 -2.61
C ASP A 57 -4.20 -3.53 -1.74
N VAL A 58 -4.15 -2.68 -0.69
CA VAL A 58 -5.30 -2.37 0.19
C VAL A 58 -6.47 -1.82 -0.63
N LEU A 59 -6.16 -0.92 -1.56
CA LEU A 59 -7.12 -0.29 -2.46
C LEU A 59 -7.49 -1.17 -3.67
N GLY A 60 -6.86 -2.34 -3.84
CA GLY A 60 -7.12 -3.22 -4.98
C GLY A 60 -7.12 -2.50 -6.32
N VAL A 61 -6.15 -1.62 -6.55
CA VAL A 61 -6.01 -0.87 -7.81
C VAL A 61 -5.75 -1.84 -8.96
N ARG A 62 -6.19 -1.48 -10.18
CA ARG A 62 -6.05 -2.35 -11.36
C ARG A 62 -4.77 -2.06 -12.14
N ASN A 63 -4.38 -0.79 -12.18
CA ASN A 63 -3.23 -0.29 -12.92
C ASN A 63 -2.07 -0.04 -11.94
N VAL A 64 -1.62 -1.11 -11.27
CA VAL A 64 -0.65 -1.05 -10.15
C VAL A 64 0.60 -0.27 -10.53
N GLU A 65 1.23 -0.58 -11.66
CA GLU A 65 2.46 0.07 -12.10
C GLU A 65 2.26 1.59 -12.30
N GLU A 66 1.18 1.99 -12.98
CA GLU A 66 0.90 3.40 -13.25
C GLU A 66 0.51 4.17 -11.99
N CYS A 67 -0.22 3.54 -11.06
CA CYS A 67 -0.56 4.16 -9.78
C CYS A 67 0.68 4.32 -8.89
N THR A 68 1.55 3.31 -8.85
CA THR A 68 2.83 3.37 -8.14
C THR A 68 3.74 4.45 -8.72
N GLN A 69 3.84 4.55 -10.05
CA GLN A 69 4.62 5.62 -10.71
C GLN A 69 4.07 7.01 -10.40
N LYS A 70 2.74 7.19 -10.43
CA LYS A 70 2.11 8.46 -10.05
C LYS A 70 2.43 8.81 -8.59
N TYR A 71 2.35 7.83 -7.68
CA TYR A 71 2.70 8.02 -6.28
C TYR A 71 4.11 8.57 -6.08
N PHE A 72 5.12 7.88 -6.64
CA PHE A 72 6.51 8.33 -6.50
C PHE A 72 6.78 9.65 -7.23
N SER A 73 6.10 9.93 -8.34
CA SER A 73 6.16 11.23 -9.00
C SER A 73 5.61 12.35 -8.10
N ASP A 74 4.48 12.12 -7.44
CA ASP A 74 3.87 13.11 -6.54
C ASP A 74 4.72 13.33 -5.28
N LEU A 75 5.34 12.27 -4.72
CA LEU A 75 6.31 12.39 -3.62
C LEU A 75 7.54 13.20 -4.04
N ASN A 76 8.20 12.82 -5.14
CA ASN A 76 9.45 13.46 -5.60
C ASN A 76 9.26 14.92 -6.01
N SER A 77 8.05 15.28 -6.45
CA SER A 77 7.70 16.67 -6.78
C SER A 77 7.23 17.49 -5.57
N GLY A 78 7.05 16.86 -4.40
CA GLY A 78 6.50 17.50 -3.20
C GLY A 78 5.01 17.82 -3.31
N LYS A 79 4.30 17.26 -4.30
CA LYS A 79 2.84 17.40 -4.43
C LYS A 79 2.10 16.59 -3.36
N PHE A 80 2.73 15.55 -2.85
CA PHE A 80 2.24 14.75 -1.74
C PHE A 80 3.35 14.58 -0.71
N ASP A 81 3.02 14.87 0.56
CA ASP A 81 3.84 14.55 1.71
C ASP A 81 2.96 13.78 2.69
N PRO A 82 3.13 12.45 2.82
CA PRO A 82 2.28 11.66 3.69
C PRO A 82 2.58 11.88 5.16
N GLY A 83 3.75 12.41 5.54
CA GLY A 83 4.17 12.47 6.95
C GLY A 83 4.35 11.11 7.64
N TYR A 84 4.22 10.00 6.91
CA TYR A 84 4.29 8.62 7.43
C TYR A 84 5.02 7.71 6.45
N GLU A 85 5.70 6.69 6.96
CA GLU A 85 6.21 5.60 6.13
C GLU A 85 5.08 4.84 5.42
N MET A 86 5.41 4.23 4.28
CA MET A 86 4.44 3.55 3.40
C MET A 86 3.63 2.46 4.11
N LEU A 87 4.27 1.69 5.01
CA LEU A 87 3.58 0.62 5.74
C LEU A 87 2.57 1.17 6.75
N SER A 88 2.89 2.28 7.42
CA SER A 88 1.95 3.03 8.28
C SER A 88 0.77 3.53 7.48
N GLN A 89 1.02 4.12 6.30
CA GLN A 89 -0.06 4.56 5.41
C GLN A 89 -0.99 3.39 5.05
N ALA A 90 -0.45 2.22 4.71
CA ALA A 90 -1.23 1.03 4.39
C ALA A 90 -2.10 0.56 5.58
N GLN A 91 -1.56 0.59 6.79
CA GLN A 91 -2.29 0.23 8.00
C GLN A 91 -3.41 1.23 8.33
N PHE A 92 -3.15 2.53 8.22
CA PHE A 92 -4.16 3.57 8.45
C PHE A 92 -5.29 3.49 7.41
N MET A 93 -4.94 3.32 6.14
CA MET A 93 -5.94 3.15 5.07
C MET A 93 -6.74 1.86 5.24
N THR A 94 -6.10 0.75 5.60
CA THR A 94 -6.80 -0.52 5.90
C THR A 94 -7.79 -0.34 7.04
N SER A 95 -7.35 0.26 8.14
CA SER A 95 -8.17 0.50 9.33
C SER A 95 -9.36 1.40 9.00
N SER A 96 -9.12 2.52 8.32
CA SER A 96 -10.17 3.47 7.91
C SER A 96 -11.21 2.84 6.97
N LEU A 97 -10.76 2.10 5.94
CA LEU A 97 -11.64 1.44 4.98
C LEU A 97 -12.46 0.33 5.62
N LEU A 98 -11.82 -0.53 6.44
CA LEU A 98 -12.52 -1.60 7.14
C LEU A 98 -13.54 -1.04 8.13
N ALA A 99 -13.14 -0.04 8.93
CA ALA A 99 -14.02 0.58 9.91
C ALA A 99 -15.25 1.22 9.23
N SER A 100 -15.01 1.96 8.15
CA SER A 100 -16.06 2.62 7.38
C SER A 100 -17.01 1.62 6.71
N ALA A 101 -16.47 0.57 6.09
CA ALA A 101 -17.28 -0.48 5.47
C ALA A 101 -18.15 -1.23 6.48
N GLN A 102 -17.59 -1.55 7.66
CA GLN A 102 -18.33 -2.19 8.75
C GLN A 102 -19.45 -1.28 9.30
N SER A 103 -19.17 0.00 9.51
CA SER A 103 -20.17 0.97 9.96
C SER A 103 -21.28 1.17 8.92
N GLN A 104 -20.94 1.27 7.63
CA GLN A 104 -21.92 1.38 6.54
C GLN A 104 -22.81 0.14 6.39
N ALA A 105 -22.32 -1.04 6.77
CA ALA A 105 -23.09 -2.28 6.78
C ALA A 105 -24.02 -2.40 8.01
N GLY A 106 -24.03 -1.41 8.92
CA GLY A 106 -24.85 -1.38 10.12
C GLY A 106 -24.13 -1.86 11.39
N GLY A 107 -22.85 -2.23 11.30
CA GLY A 107 -22.05 -2.60 12.46
C GLY A 107 -21.76 -1.41 13.39
N GLU A 108 -21.61 -1.69 14.68
CA GLU A 108 -21.18 -0.69 15.67
C GLU A 108 -19.65 -0.73 15.78
N VAL A 109 -18.99 0.26 15.19
CA VAL A 109 -17.52 0.30 15.09
C VAL A 109 -16.94 1.41 15.95
N TYR A 110 -15.93 1.11 16.75
CA TYR A 110 -15.14 2.07 17.52
C TYR A 110 -13.73 2.14 16.96
N LEU A 111 -13.38 3.26 16.33
CA LEU A 111 -12.03 3.52 15.81
C LEU A 111 -11.24 4.37 16.81
N TYR A 112 -10.00 4.00 17.08
CA TYR A 112 -9.08 4.80 17.90
C TYR A 112 -7.69 4.92 17.30
N GLN A 113 -6.96 5.91 17.79
CA GLN A 113 -5.53 6.03 17.64
C GLN A 113 -4.89 6.22 19.00
N PHE A 114 -3.89 5.42 19.33
CA PHE A 114 -3.00 5.66 20.45
C PHE A 114 -1.91 6.63 20.00
N ASP A 115 -1.97 7.85 20.53
CA ASP A 115 -1.18 8.99 20.05
C ASP A 115 -0.42 9.70 21.18
N TYR A 116 -0.08 8.95 22.24
CA TYR A 116 0.85 9.43 23.26
C TYR A 116 2.31 9.37 22.75
N PRO A 117 2.99 10.51 22.53
CA PRO A 117 4.21 10.54 21.72
C PRO A 117 5.42 9.75 22.23
N ALA A 118 5.46 9.39 23.52
CA ALA A 118 6.63 8.70 24.07
C ALA A 118 6.69 7.22 23.67
N HIS A 119 5.54 6.57 23.52
CA HIS A 119 5.42 5.12 23.25
C HIS A 119 4.18 4.86 22.40
N ALA A 120 4.22 5.31 21.15
CA ALA A 120 3.17 5.11 20.15
C ALA A 120 3.69 4.37 18.91
N GLN A 121 4.66 3.46 19.10
CA GLN A 121 5.12 2.57 18.04
C GLN A 121 4.26 1.31 17.98
N HIS A 122 4.44 0.50 16.92
CA HIS A 122 3.64 -0.71 16.68
C HIS A 122 3.41 -1.53 17.95
N ALA A 123 2.13 -1.69 18.31
CA ALA A 123 1.68 -2.48 19.45
C ALA A 123 2.15 -2.01 20.85
N ASP A 124 2.75 -0.83 21.00
CA ASP A 124 3.11 -0.30 22.33
C ASP A 124 1.89 -0.17 23.26
N ASP A 125 0.71 0.10 22.69
CA ASP A 125 -0.53 0.23 23.44
C ASP A 125 -0.90 -1.04 24.23
N ILE A 126 -0.42 -2.22 23.79
CA ILE A 126 -0.67 -3.51 24.44
C ILE A 126 -0.09 -3.58 25.84
N TYR A 127 1.03 -2.91 26.09
CA TYR A 127 1.68 -2.89 27.41
C TYR A 127 0.72 -2.31 28.46
N TYR A 128 0.06 -1.21 28.11
CA TYR A 128 -0.94 -0.58 28.97
C TYR A 128 -2.17 -1.46 29.16
N VAL A 129 -2.70 -2.06 28.09
CA VAL A 129 -3.88 -2.95 28.15
C VAL A 129 -3.63 -4.15 29.07
N MET A 130 -2.44 -4.76 28.95
CA MET A 130 -2.05 -5.94 29.72
C MET A 130 -1.54 -5.61 31.13
N GLY A 131 -1.32 -4.33 31.43
CA GLY A 131 -0.78 -3.89 32.71
C GLY A 131 0.69 -4.31 32.94
N VAL A 132 1.45 -4.49 31.86
CA VAL A 132 2.89 -4.77 31.89
C VAL A 132 3.64 -3.56 31.35
N SER A 133 4.86 -3.31 31.82
CA SER A 133 5.71 -2.27 31.25
C SER A 133 7.17 -2.68 31.38
N GLU A 134 7.90 -2.57 30.27
CA GLU A 134 9.32 -2.89 30.20
C GLU A 134 10.21 -1.69 30.59
N HIS A 135 9.60 -0.52 30.80
CA HIS A 135 10.27 0.75 31.07
C HIS A 135 9.63 1.49 32.26
N PRO A 136 10.34 2.46 32.86
CA PRO A 136 9.74 3.34 33.85
C PRO A 136 8.66 4.22 33.21
N MET A 137 7.42 4.08 33.68
CA MET A 137 6.31 4.93 33.24
C MET A 137 6.36 6.34 33.88
N ASP A 138 6.15 7.36 33.06
CA ASP A 138 5.90 8.72 33.50
C ASP A 138 4.48 8.90 34.09
N ALA A 139 4.14 10.14 34.48
CA ALA A 139 2.86 10.43 35.11
C ALA A 139 1.66 10.32 34.15
N ASN A 140 1.84 10.63 32.87
CA ASN A 140 0.80 10.50 31.84
C ASN A 140 0.55 9.02 31.55
N GLU A 141 1.61 8.23 31.39
CA GLU A 141 1.56 6.79 31.16
C GLU A 141 0.94 6.04 32.32
N LYS A 142 1.29 6.37 33.57
CA LYS A 142 0.62 5.82 34.77
C LYS A 142 -0.86 6.14 34.82
N TRP A 143 -1.27 7.26 34.24
CA TRP A 143 -2.70 7.58 34.11
C TRP A 143 -3.33 6.74 33.00
N LEU A 144 -2.71 6.69 31.81
CA LEU A 144 -3.19 5.89 30.68
C LEU A 144 -3.30 4.40 31.03
N GLY A 145 -2.30 3.81 31.69
CA GLY A 145 -2.31 2.43 32.14
C GLY A 145 -3.40 2.07 33.17
N ARG A 146 -4.04 3.08 33.79
CA ARG A 146 -5.22 2.86 34.65
C ARG A 146 -6.54 2.97 33.90
N VAL A 147 -6.58 3.80 32.86
CA VAL A 147 -7.81 4.17 32.16
C VAL A 147 -8.02 3.34 30.90
N PHE A 148 -6.96 3.14 30.11
CA PHE A 148 -7.03 2.46 28.83
C PHE A 148 -7.54 1.01 28.92
N PRO A 149 -7.13 0.17 29.91
CA PRO A 149 -7.71 -1.17 30.08
C PRO A 149 -9.23 -1.18 30.35
N LEU A 150 -9.76 -0.10 30.93
CA LEU A 150 -11.19 0.03 31.18
C LEU A 150 -11.97 0.18 29.88
N TYR A 151 -11.39 0.82 28.86
CA TYR A 151 -12.04 0.96 27.55
C TYR A 151 -12.29 -0.40 26.89
N PHE A 152 -11.27 -1.27 26.89
CA PHE A 152 -11.41 -2.65 26.41
C PHE A 152 -12.36 -3.47 27.27
N THR A 153 -12.25 -3.37 28.59
CA THR A 153 -13.13 -4.09 29.52
C THR A 153 -14.59 -3.70 29.31
N ASN A 154 -14.87 -2.41 29.10
CA ASN A 154 -16.21 -1.92 28.80
C ASN A 154 -16.71 -2.46 27.47
N PHE A 155 -15.89 -2.37 26.41
CA PHE A 155 -16.21 -2.89 25.09
C PHE A 155 -16.55 -4.39 25.12
N ILE A 156 -15.71 -5.20 25.78
CA ILE A 156 -15.93 -6.66 25.93
C ILE A 156 -17.25 -6.95 26.66
N LYS A 157 -17.65 -6.10 27.61
CA LYS A 157 -18.92 -6.20 28.33
C LYS A 157 -20.13 -5.70 27.53
N GLY A 158 -19.93 -5.22 26.29
CA GLY A 158 -20.98 -4.61 25.47
C GLY A 158 -21.35 -3.19 25.88
N PHE A 159 -20.52 -2.53 26.69
CA PHE A 159 -20.67 -1.11 27.00
C PHE A 159 -19.85 -0.26 26.04
N ARG A 160 -20.18 1.03 25.95
CA ARG A 160 -19.32 1.98 25.24
C ARG A 160 -17.94 2.01 25.91
N PRO A 161 -16.84 2.04 25.14
CA PRO A 161 -15.49 2.03 25.72
C PRO A 161 -15.28 3.18 26.71
N ALA A 162 -15.70 4.40 26.34
CA ALA A 162 -15.76 5.57 27.20
C ALA A 162 -17.10 6.31 27.03
N PRO A 163 -17.52 7.16 28.00
CA PRO A 163 -18.81 7.85 27.95
C PRO A 163 -19.03 8.72 26.70
N ASP A 164 -17.97 9.38 26.22
CA ASP A 164 -17.97 10.28 25.08
C ASP A 164 -17.45 9.63 23.79
N TRP A 165 -16.93 8.41 23.86
CA TRP A 165 -16.48 7.65 22.70
C TRP A 165 -17.69 7.16 21.92
N LYS A 166 -17.95 7.81 20.79
CA LYS A 166 -19.06 7.51 19.89
C LYS A 166 -18.64 6.48 18.83
N PRO A 167 -19.58 5.63 18.36
CA PRO A 167 -19.35 4.81 17.18
C PRO A 167 -18.91 5.67 15.98
N LEU A 168 -18.19 5.05 15.05
CA LEU A 168 -17.72 5.65 13.82
C LEU A 168 -18.88 6.11 12.95
N ASN A 169 -18.86 7.38 12.56
CA ASN A 169 -19.65 7.94 11.48
C ASN A 169 -18.78 7.98 10.21
N PRO A 170 -19.10 7.19 9.17
CA PRO A 170 -18.27 7.07 7.98
C PRO A 170 -18.23 8.35 7.13
N LYS A 171 -19.10 9.35 7.41
CA LYS A 171 -19.07 10.65 6.70
C LYS A 171 -17.98 11.60 7.18
N VAL A 172 -17.55 11.45 8.43
CA VAL A 172 -16.56 12.34 9.08
C VAL A 172 -15.37 11.57 9.67
N VAL A 173 -15.40 10.24 9.51
CA VAL A 173 -14.39 9.28 9.96
C VAL A 173 -13.87 9.62 11.37
N ASN A 174 -14.79 9.79 12.31
CA ASN A 174 -14.43 10.14 13.68
C ASN A 174 -13.70 9.00 14.39
N TYR A 175 -12.69 9.34 15.18
CA TYR A 175 -11.90 8.39 15.96
C TYR A 175 -11.68 8.92 17.37
N PHE A 176 -11.30 8.04 18.29
CA PHE A 176 -10.93 8.44 19.65
C PHE A 176 -9.41 8.52 19.76
N SER A 177 -8.89 9.70 20.09
CA SER A 177 -7.47 9.91 20.38
C SER A 177 -7.19 9.51 21.83
N ILE A 178 -6.22 8.62 22.03
CA ILE A 178 -5.76 8.18 23.35
C ILE A 178 -4.42 8.82 23.61
N ASN A 179 -4.50 10.04 24.14
CA ASN A 179 -3.37 10.85 24.54
C ASN A 179 -3.59 11.42 25.94
N LYS A 180 -2.50 11.67 26.66
CA LYS A 180 -2.52 12.39 27.92
C LYS A 180 -1.31 13.31 28.03
N SER A 181 -1.57 14.59 28.28
CA SER A 181 -0.55 15.53 28.80
C SER A 181 -1.12 16.18 30.05
N LEU A 182 -0.43 16.04 31.19
CA LEU A 182 -0.77 16.75 32.42
C LEU A 182 -0.34 18.22 32.36
N VAL A 183 0.68 18.54 31.56
CA VAL A 183 1.21 19.91 31.42
C VAL A 183 0.32 20.73 30.48
N ASP A 184 -0.04 20.16 29.34
CA ASP A 184 -0.80 20.86 28.29
C ASP A 184 -2.32 20.68 28.43
N GLY A 185 -2.76 19.94 29.46
CA GLY A 185 -4.18 19.66 29.70
C GLY A 185 -4.80 18.71 28.67
N VAL A 186 -4.00 18.02 27.84
CA VAL A 186 -4.49 17.04 26.87
C VAL A 186 -5.09 15.84 27.61
N VAL A 187 -6.26 15.40 27.15
CA VAL A 187 -6.99 14.24 27.64
C VAL A 187 -7.51 13.43 26.45
N PRO A 188 -7.77 12.12 26.63
CA PRO A 188 -8.37 11.32 25.56
C PRO A 188 -9.73 11.88 25.15
N GLY A 189 -10.07 11.76 23.87
CA GLY A 189 -11.33 12.28 23.38
C GLY A 189 -11.57 12.09 21.89
N MET A 190 -12.81 12.34 21.47
CA MET A 190 -13.22 12.26 20.08
C MET A 190 -12.52 13.30 19.20
N LYS A 191 -12.03 12.84 18.05
CA LYS A 191 -11.48 13.63 16.94
C LYS A 191 -12.25 13.32 15.65
N LEU A 192 -12.07 14.16 14.64
CA LEU A 192 -12.65 14.00 13.31
C LEU A 192 -11.51 13.84 12.30
N GLY A 193 -11.82 13.22 11.15
CA GLY A 193 -10.91 13.16 10.02
C GLY A 193 -9.69 12.27 10.27
N TYR A 194 -9.92 11.00 10.58
CA TYR A 194 -8.85 10.03 10.77
C TYR A 194 -8.01 9.86 9.50
N HIS A 195 -6.79 10.42 9.50
CA HIS A 195 -5.86 10.49 8.36
C HIS A 195 -6.53 10.95 7.05
N ASP A 196 -7.29 12.05 7.12
CA ASP A 196 -8.02 12.60 5.96
C ASP A 196 -7.09 12.93 4.78
N ASP A 197 -5.89 13.43 5.07
CA ASP A 197 -4.81 13.70 4.11
C ASP A 197 -4.47 12.47 3.25
N LEU A 198 -4.28 11.32 3.88
CA LEU A 198 -4.06 10.06 3.18
C LEU A 198 -5.32 9.66 2.40
N SER A 199 -6.49 9.74 3.03
CA SER A 199 -7.75 9.30 2.40
C SER A 199 -8.09 10.10 1.14
N ILE A 200 -7.82 11.41 1.14
CA ILE A 200 -8.04 12.31 0.03
C ILE A 200 -7.08 11.95 -1.11
N TYR A 201 -5.78 11.86 -0.82
CA TYR A 201 -4.78 11.54 -1.83
C TYR A 201 -5.04 10.19 -2.50
N TYR A 202 -5.31 9.16 -1.69
CA TYR A 202 -5.59 7.82 -2.20
C TYR A 202 -6.96 7.73 -2.90
N GLY A 203 -7.91 8.59 -2.55
CA GLY A 203 -9.13 8.80 -3.31
C GLY A 203 -8.86 9.30 -4.74
N GLU A 204 -8.03 10.33 -4.88
CA GLU A 204 -7.60 10.83 -6.20
C GLU A 204 -6.80 9.78 -6.99
N LEU A 205 -6.00 8.96 -6.31
CA LEU A 205 -5.26 7.86 -6.93
C LEU A 205 -6.22 6.79 -7.49
N MET A 206 -7.31 6.49 -6.78
CA MET A 206 -8.36 5.59 -7.25
C MET A 206 -9.11 6.16 -8.47
N GLU A 207 -9.40 7.46 -8.49
CA GLU A 207 -9.99 8.11 -9.68
C GLU A 207 -9.05 8.00 -10.89
N PHE A 208 -7.75 8.19 -10.68
CA PHE A 208 -6.74 7.97 -11.70
C PHE A 208 -6.73 6.52 -12.20
N ASP A 209 -6.78 5.52 -11.32
CA ASP A 209 -6.87 4.10 -11.70
C ASP A 209 -8.11 3.81 -12.58
N GLU A 210 -9.25 4.40 -12.24
CA GLU A 210 -10.48 4.25 -13.02
C GLU A 210 -10.35 4.87 -14.42
N GLN A 211 -9.79 6.08 -14.52
CA GLN A 211 -9.54 6.74 -15.80
C GLN A 211 -8.58 5.92 -16.69
N ARG A 212 -7.50 5.39 -16.13
CA ARG A 212 -6.57 4.49 -16.85
C ARG A 212 -7.26 3.24 -17.35
N THR A 213 -8.14 2.66 -16.53
CA THR A 213 -8.93 1.48 -16.90
C THR A 213 -9.87 1.79 -18.07
N LEU A 214 -10.55 2.94 -18.05
CA LEU A 214 -11.46 3.36 -19.12
C LEU A 214 -10.70 3.58 -20.44
N LEU A 215 -9.58 4.31 -20.40
CA LEU A 215 -8.73 4.54 -21.56
C LEU A 215 -8.24 3.24 -22.20
N LYS A 216 -7.75 2.28 -21.40
CA LYS A 216 -7.32 0.97 -21.91
C LYS A 216 -8.46 0.20 -22.58
N LYS A 217 -9.69 0.29 -22.06
CA LYS A 217 -10.88 -0.36 -22.67
C LYS A 217 -11.29 0.30 -23.99
N GLU A 218 -11.29 1.63 -24.07
CA GLU A 218 -11.59 2.35 -25.31
C GLU A 218 -10.56 2.00 -26.39
N THR A 219 -9.28 2.00 -26.03
CA THR A 219 -8.18 1.64 -26.95
C THR A 219 -8.28 0.21 -27.50
N LEU A 220 -8.86 -0.72 -26.74
CA LEU A 220 -9.11 -2.11 -27.14
C LEU A 220 -10.35 -2.28 -28.01
N ASN A 221 -11.35 -1.41 -27.85
CA ASN A 221 -12.64 -1.45 -28.56
C ASN A 221 -12.67 -0.57 -29.80
N ASP A 222 -11.65 0.27 -30.01
CA ASP A 222 -11.45 0.96 -31.27
C ASP A 222 -11.37 -0.09 -32.39
N PRO A 223 -12.19 0.02 -33.46
CA PRO A 223 -12.02 -0.84 -34.61
C PRO A 223 -10.57 -0.75 -35.06
N ILE A 224 -9.98 -1.86 -35.48
CA ILE A 224 -8.64 -1.93 -36.06
C ILE A 224 -8.63 -1.09 -37.36
N GLN A 225 -8.68 0.23 -37.24
CA GLN A 225 -7.85 1.06 -38.07
C GLN A 225 -6.46 0.60 -37.70
N LEU A 226 -5.73 0.07 -38.68
CA LEU A 226 -4.31 -0.17 -38.58
C LEU A 226 -3.72 1.08 -37.92
N LYS A 227 -3.55 1.08 -36.59
CA LYS A 227 -2.65 2.00 -35.92
C LYS A 227 -1.37 1.73 -36.66
N GLU A 228 -0.93 2.72 -37.42
CA GLU A 228 0.39 2.70 -38.03
C GLU A 228 1.30 2.01 -37.02
N LEU A 229 1.93 0.93 -37.45
CA LEU A 229 2.96 0.22 -36.70
C LEU A 229 4.13 1.20 -36.53
N VAL A 230 3.91 2.25 -35.74
CA VAL A 230 4.95 3.02 -35.10
C VAL A 230 5.35 2.16 -33.94
N LEU A 231 6.20 1.19 -34.25
CA LEU A 231 7.21 0.70 -33.33
C LEU A 231 7.86 1.95 -32.74
N VAL A 232 7.39 2.37 -31.57
CA VAL A 232 8.14 3.27 -30.68
C VAL A 232 9.32 2.44 -30.17
N SER A 233 10.31 2.32 -31.04
CA SER A 233 11.68 2.02 -30.66
C SER A 233 12.22 3.31 -30.08
N GLU A 234 12.43 3.37 -28.76
CA GLU A 234 13.02 4.53 -28.07
C GLU A 234 14.47 4.86 -28.52
N LYS A 235 15.00 4.12 -29.50
CA LYS A 235 16.16 4.55 -30.29
C LYS A 235 15.77 4.54 -31.76
N SER A 236 15.86 5.70 -32.42
CA SER A 236 15.66 5.82 -33.86
C SER A 236 16.60 4.84 -34.57
N PHE A 237 16.05 3.75 -35.09
CA PHE A 237 16.80 2.81 -35.90
C PHE A 237 16.99 3.43 -37.28
N THR A 238 18.08 4.18 -37.46
CA THR A 238 18.40 4.84 -38.74
C THR A 238 18.69 3.77 -39.81
N ILE A 239 18.38 4.03 -41.08
CA ILE A 239 18.73 3.15 -42.22
C ILE A 239 20.23 2.74 -42.19
N LEU A 240 21.08 3.64 -41.67
CA LEU A 240 22.50 3.38 -41.44
C LEU A 240 22.76 2.19 -40.49
N ASN A 241 21.94 2.00 -39.45
CA ASN A 241 22.03 0.87 -38.53
C ASN A 241 21.66 -0.44 -39.23
N LEU A 242 20.62 -0.42 -40.08
CA LEU A 242 20.24 -1.60 -40.88
C LEU A 242 21.39 -2.03 -41.79
N LEU A 243 22.01 -1.07 -42.48
CA LEU A 243 23.17 -1.31 -43.34
C LEU A 243 24.34 -1.86 -42.52
N PHE A 244 24.62 -1.30 -41.35
CA PHE A 244 25.68 -1.74 -40.46
C PHE A 244 25.48 -3.20 -39.96
N TYR A 245 24.27 -3.54 -39.48
CA TYR A 245 23.96 -4.90 -39.03
C TYR A 245 23.96 -5.90 -40.19
N SER A 246 23.49 -5.50 -41.38
CA SER A 246 23.55 -6.34 -42.58
C SER A 246 24.99 -6.64 -43.02
N ALA A 247 25.90 -5.67 -42.88
CA ALA A 247 27.32 -5.85 -43.18
C ALA A 247 27.99 -6.80 -42.18
N ILE A 248 27.70 -6.66 -40.88
CA ILE A 248 28.19 -7.58 -39.84
C ILE A 248 27.70 -9.00 -40.11
N LEU A 249 26.40 -9.19 -40.39
CA LEU A 249 25.83 -10.49 -40.71
C LEU A 249 26.48 -11.09 -41.96
N GLY A 250 26.73 -10.27 -42.99
CA GLY A 250 27.43 -10.68 -44.21
C GLY A 250 28.86 -11.17 -43.94
N VAL A 251 29.61 -10.49 -43.08
CA VAL A 251 30.98 -10.89 -42.68
C VAL A 251 30.97 -12.20 -41.89
N ILE A 252 30.01 -12.37 -40.97
CA ILE A 252 29.85 -13.62 -40.22
C ILE A 252 29.55 -14.78 -41.18
N LEU A 253 28.58 -14.62 -42.07
CA LEU A 253 28.21 -15.66 -43.04
C LEU A 253 29.36 -16.01 -43.98
N PHE A 254 30.12 -15.02 -44.45
CA PHE A 254 31.30 -15.26 -45.29
C PHE A 254 32.40 -16.01 -44.53
N SER A 255 32.61 -15.67 -43.26
CA SER A 255 33.61 -16.33 -42.40
C SER A 255 33.23 -17.79 -42.16
N VAL A 256 31.96 -18.06 -41.83
CA VAL A 256 31.43 -19.42 -41.67
C VAL A 256 31.59 -20.23 -42.96
N PHE A 257 31.25 -19.65 -44.12
CA PHE A 257 31.40 -20.30 -45.41
C PHE A 257 32.87 -20.65 -45.72
N LYS A 258 33.81 -19.73 -45.44
CA LYS A 258 35.25 -19.98 -45.62
C LYS A 258 35.76 -21.08 -44.71
N VAL A 259 35.34 -21.11 -43.45
CA VAL A 259 35.70 -22.16 -42.48
C VAL A 259 35.14 -23.52 -42.91
N GLN A 260 33.87 -23.58 -43.35
CA GLN A 260 33.29 -24.81 -43.87
C GLN A 260 34.03 -25.32 -45.11
N LYS A 261 34.34 -24.43 -46.06
CA LYS A 261 35.10 -24.79 -47.26
C LYS A 261 36.52 -25.26 -46.93
N PHE A 262 37.17 -24.66 -45.93
CA PHE A 262 38.47 -25.12 -45.44
C PHE A 262 38.36 -26.52 -44.81
N HIS A 263 37.36 -26.78 -43.97
CA HIS A 263 37.10 -28.11 -43.40
C HIS A 263 36.84 -29.18 -44.47
N GLN A 264 36.02 -28.87 -45.48
CA GLN A 264 35.73 -29.79 -46.59
C GLN A 264 36.94 -30.09 -47.46
N ASN A 265 37.83 -29.11 -47.68
CA ASN A 265 39.08 -29.34 -48.39
C ASN A 265 40.02 -30.21 -47.58
N ARG A 266 40.13 -29.95 -46.27
CA ARG A 266 40.98 -30.74 -45.37
C ARG A 266 40.52 -32.19 -45.27
N GLN A 267 39.21 -32.45 -45.20
CA GLN A 267 38.66 -33.82 -45.23
C GLN A 267 38.99 -34.55 -46.54
N ARG A 268 38.89 -33.88 -47.69
CA ARG A 268 39.27 -34.46 -48.99
C ARG A 268 40.75 -34.79 -49.11
N ASP A 269 41.62 -34.06 -48.42
CA ASP A 269 43.06 -34.35 -48.40
C ASP A 269 43.39 -35.54 -47.48
N TYR A 270 42.61 -35.75 -46.41
CA TYR A 270 42.73 -36.95 -45.56
C TYR A 270 42.22 -38.23 -46.23
N GLU A 271 41.26 -38.15 -47.15
CA GLU A 271 40.75 -39.31 -47.90
C GLU A 271 41.67 -39.77 -49.05
N LYS A 272 42.76 -39.04 -49.32
CA LYS A 272 43.72 -39.33 -50.39
C LYS A 272 45.07 -39.90 -49.93
N CYS A 273 45.23 -40.16 -48.62
CA CYS A 273 46.35 -40.92 -48.05
C CYS A 273 45.85 -42.31 -47.62
#